data_AF-A0A090W910-F1
#
_entry.id   AF-A0A090W910-F1
#
_cell.length_a   1.000
_cell.length_b   1.000
_cell.length_c   1.000
_cell.angle_alpha   90.00
_cell.angle_beta   90.00
_cell.angle_gamma   90.00
#
_symmetry.space_group_name_H-M   'P 1'
#
loop_
_entity.id
_entity.type
_entity.pdbx_description
1 polymer ?
#
loop_
_entity_poly.entity_id
_entity_poly.type
_entity_poly.pdbx_seq_one_letter_code
_entity_poly.pdbx_strand_id
1 'polypeptide(L)'
;MKTAIQFILILILSSCASKKNIEKKNISEYNLENITENFDAKQLNYIGLKKYCVGGVRIEKPNEKDCKNCYSENDIYIFWTDKNKSYVQKFDNCSEFNTVEIFDFKPTEFLKNNSSELQTENIKRYQIDKDTYSTVSHSCFRNYTLNDGKTKYEKEFDIYDLTGEKDNLNFRANNNLKIIQLDKKLDDIISKLEKENRFERNKKTCYNNVYSS
;
A
#
# COMPACT_ATOMS: atom_id res chain seq x y z
N MET A 1 26.73 10.19 -78.47
CA MET A 1 26.45 11.64 -78.49
C MET A 1 25.22 11.90 -77.62
N LYS A 2 25.39 12.83 -76.67
CA LYS A 2 24.43 13.61 -75.88
C LYS A 2 22.92 13.35 -76.05
N THR A 3 22.24 13.07 -74.93
CA THR A 3 20.99 13.69 -74.38
C THR A 3 20.37 12.71 -73.36
N ALA A 4 19.69 13.04 -72.27
CA ALA A 4 19.47 14.22 -71.41
C ALA A 4 18.85 13.61 -70.13
N ILE A 5 19.48 13.75 -68.95
CA ILE A 5 19.09 14.59 -67.79
C ILE A 5 17.61 14.47 -67.35
N GLN A 6 17.43 14.37 -66.02
CA GLN A 6 16.20 14.46 -65.19
C GLN A 6 15.35 13.17 -65.16
N PHE A 7 15.04 12.51 -64.05
CA PHE A 7 14.81 12.91 -62.66
C PHE A 7 15.26 11.76 -61.74
N ILE A 8 15.78 12.05 -60.55
CA ILE A 8 15.45 11.42 -59.25
C ILE A 8 16.28 12.21 -58.23
N LEU A 9 15.70 13.33 -57.80
CA LEU A 9 16.19 14.17 -56.72
C LEU A 9 15.06 14.28 -55.70
N ILE A 10 14.65 13.16 -55.11
CA ILE A 10 13.73 13.11 -53.96
C ILE A 10 14.08 11.85 -53.15
N LEU A 11 15.08 11.93 -52.27
CA LEU A 11 15.28 10.98 -51.17
C LEU A 11 16.05 11.66 -50.02
N ILE A 12 15.76 12.94 -49.76
CA ILE A 12 16.20 13.65 -48.56
C ILE A 12 14.98 14.14 -47.78
N LEU A 13 14.04 13.24 -47.49
CA LEU A 13 12.99 13.48 -46.50
C LEU A 13 12.70 12.15 -45.81
N SER A 14 12.58 12.20 -44.48
CA SER A 14 12.22 11.11 -43.56
C SER A 14 13.34 10.20 -43.00
N SER A 15 14.45 10.81 -42.58
CA SER A 15 15.14 10.32 -41.38
C SER A 15 15.26 11.41 -40.32
N CYS A 16 14.16 12.16 -40.13
CA CYS A 16 13.76 12.45 -38.75
C CYS A 16 13.48 11.09 -38.13
N ALA A 17 14.50 10.45 -37.57
CA ALA A 17 14.30 9.52 -36.49
C ALA A 17 13.54 10.32 -35.44
N SER A 18 12.22 10.19 -35.45
CA SER A 18 11.41 10.54 -34.32
C SER A 18 12.04 9.77 -33.18
N LYS A 19 12.85 10.44 -32.34
CA LYS A 19 12.99 9.99 -30.96
C LYS A 19 11.55 9.88 -30.53
N LYS A 20 11.01 8.66 -30.44
CA LYS A 20 9.85 8.43 -29.61
C LYS A 20 10.28 9.07 -28.31
N ASN A 21 9.69 10.21 -27.97
CA ASN A 21 9.57 10.58 -26.59
C ASN A 21 8.87 9.35 -26.02
N ILE A 22 9.68 8.47 -25.42
CA ILE A 22 9.17 7.50 -24.48
C ILE A 22 8.55 8.43 -23.46
N GLU A 23 7.23 8.61 -23.57
CA GLU A 23 6.46 9.24 -22.51
C GLU A 23 6.98 8.57 -21.25
N LYS A 24 7.59 9.37 -20.36
CA LYS A 24 7.88 8.93 -19.01
C LYS A 24 6.53 8.46 -18.49
N LYS A 25 6.28 7.15 -18.55
CA LYS A 25 5.06 6.56 -18.05
C LYS A 25 5.01 7.02 -16.62
N ASN A 26 4.01 7.87 -16.30
CA ASN A 26 3.86 8.46 -14.99
C ASN A 26 4.05 7.36 -13.98
N ILE A 27 5.04 7.55 -13.10
CA ILE A 27 5.41 6.50 -12.19
C ILE A 27 4.19 6.20 -11.34
N SER A 28 3.77 4.94 -11.32
CA SER A 28 2.62 4.52 -10.53
C SER A 28 2.96 4.72 -9.06
N GLU A 29 2.49 5.81 -8.48
CA GLU A 29 2.41 5.97 -7.04
C GLU A 29 1.43 4.90 -6.56
N TYR A 30 1.96 3.90 -5.85
CA TYR A 30 1.14 2.87 -5.25
C TYR A 30 0.29 3.50 -4.15
N ASN A 31 -1.03 3.44 -4.33
CA ASN A 31 -2.00 3.74 -3.29
C ASN A 31 -2.84 2.48 -3.03
N LEU A 32 -3.45 2.42 -1.84
CA LEU A 32 -4.18 1.23 -1.41
C LEU A 32 -5.35 0.91 -2.36
N GLU A 33 -6.07 1.94 -2.82
CA GLU A 33 -7.21 1.81 -3.74
C GLU A 33 -6.82 1.07 -5.03
N ASN A 34 -5.84 1.59 -5.78
CA ASN A 34 -5.31 1.00 -7.02
C ASN A 34 -4.79 -0.42 -6.81
N ILE A 35 -4.15 -0.70 -5.67
CA ILE A 35 -3.69 -2.04 -5.35
C ILE A 35 -4.91 -2.97 -5.21
N THR A 36 -5.92 -2.57 -4.44
CA THR A 36 -7.10 -3.40 -4.16
C THR A 36 -7.95 -3.68 -5.39
N GLU A 37 -8.01 -2.78 -6.37
CA GLU A 37 -8.71 -3.01 -7.65
C GLU A 37 -8.20 -4.27 -8.38
N ASN A 38 -6.89 -4.52 -8.33
CA ASN A 38 -6.30 -5.72 -8.93
C ASN A 38 -6.72 -7.02 -8.23
N PHE A 39 -7.01 -6.95 -6.92
CA PHE A 39 -7.52 -8.08 -6.16
C PHE A 39 -9.02 -8.27 -6.37
N ASP A 40 -9.77 -7.18 -6.49
CA ASP A 40 -11.19 -7.19 -6.84
C ASP A 40 -11.42 -7.82 -8.22
N ALA A 41 -10.60 -7.44 -9.22
CA ALA A 41 -10.66 -8.02 -10.57
C ALA A 41 -10.39 -9.54 -10.60
N LYS A 42 -9.57 -10.03 -9.64
CA LYS A 42 -9.29 -11.46 -9.45
C LYS A 42 -10.33 -12.17 -8.58
N GLN A 43 -11.33 -11.44 -8.07
CA GLN A 43 -12.35 -11.94 -7.14
C GLN A 43 -11.73 -12.60 -5.90
N LEU A 44 -10.66 -12.01 -5.38
CA LEU A 44 -9.98 -12.48 -4.18
C LEU A 44 -10.54 -11.78 -2.94
N ASN A 45 -10.63 -12.54 -1.85
CA ASN A 45 -10.86 -11.98 -0.52
C ASN A 45 -9.52 -11.50 0.05
N TYR A 46 -9.50 -10.29 0.61
CA TYR A 46 -8.25 -9.70 1.10
C TYR A 46 -8.46 -8.72 2.25
N ILE A 47 -7.37 -8.46 2.96
CA ILE A 47 -7.21 -7.40 3.93
C ILE A 47 -6.13 -6.45 3.38
N GLY A 48 -6.54 -5.26 2.99
CA GLY A 48 -5.65 -4.15 2.68
C GLY A 48 -5.41 -3.32 3.93
N LEU A 49 -4.15 -2.92 4.15
CA LEU A 49 -3.71 -2.12 5.28
C LEU A 49 -2.71 -1.08 4.80
N LYS A 50 -3.02 0.21 4.99
CA LYS A 50 -2.08 1.32 4.88
C LYS A 50 -1.76 1.84 6.28
N LYS A 51 -0.46 1.96 6.58
CA LYS A 51 0.06 2.59 7.79
C LYS A 51 0.73 3.91 7.44
N TYR A 52 0.39 4.97 8.16
CA TYR A 52 1.04 6.28 8.01
C TYR A 52 1.04 7.06 9.31
N CYS A 53 1.91 8.06 9.42
CA CYS A 53 1.99 8.96 10.56
C CYS A 53 2.02 10.41 10.08
N VAL A 54 1.33 11.29 10.81
CA VAL A 54 1.28 12.72 10.50
C VAL A 54 2.50 13.42 11.10
N GLY A 55 3.05 14.39 10.37
CA GLY A 55 4.02 15.37 10.90
C GLY A 55 5.49 15.13 10.54
N GLY A 56 5.79 14.16 9.66
CA GLY A 56 7.09 14.07 9.00
C GLY A 56 7.08 14.79 7.65
N VAL A 57 7.61 16.01 7.57
CA VAL A 57 7.89 16.64 6.26
C VAL A 57 9.33 16.33 5.88
N ARG A 58 9.52 15.38 4.95
CA ARG A 58 10.84 15.14 4.37
C ARG A 58 11.05 16.15 3.25
N ILE A 59 12.01 17.06 3.43
CA ILE A 59 12.45 17.95 2.35
C ILE A 59 13.35 17.13 1.43
N GLU A 60 12.77 16.63 0.34
CA GLU A 60 13.54 15.95 -0.70
C GLU A 60 14.34 16.97 -1.52
N LYS A 61 15.64 16.73 -1.67
CA LYS A 61 16.41 17.44 -2.71
C LYS A 61 15.90 16.95 -4.07
N PRO A 62 15.77 17.83 -5.08
CA PRO A 62 15.40 17.43 -6.43
C PRO A 62 16.50 16.56 -7.05
N ASN A 63 16.45 15.27 -6.76
CA ASN A 63 17.26 14.23 -7.36
C ASN A 63 16.37 13.39 -8.29
N GLU A 64 16.98 12.65 -9.21
CA GLU A 64 16.24 11.63 -9.95
C GLU A 64 15.65 10.62 -8.95
N LYS A 65 14.33 10.40 -9.00
CA LYS A 65 13.67 9.34 -8.24
C LYS A 65 14.25 8.00 -8.71
N ASP A 66 15.06 7.36 -7.88
CA ASP A 66 15.60 6.02 -8.09
C ASP A 66 15.28 5.12 -6.89
N CYS A 67 15.37 3.81 -7.09
CA CYS A 67 15.06 2.83 -6.05
C CYS A 67 15.92 2.93 -4.80
N LYS A 68 17.14 3.46 -4.94
CA LYS A 68 18.10 3.54 -3.84
C LYS A 68 17.77 4.70 -2.89
N ASN A 69 17.24 5.78 -3.43
CA ASN A 69 16.91 7.00 -2.69
C ASN A 69 15.41 7.15 -2.41
N CYS A 70 14.58 6.20 -2.88
CA CYS A 70 13.18 6.12 -2.53
C CYS A 70 12.98 6.11 -1.00
N TYR A 71 12.20 7.07 -0.52
CA TYR A 71 11.69 7.09 0.84
C TYR A 71 10.27 6.54 0.88
N SER A 72 10.02 5.59 1.79
CA SER A 72 8.67 5.11 2.07
C SER A 72 7.95 6.14 2.95
N GLU A 73 6.95 6.82 2.39
CA GLU A 73 6.07 7.72 3.17
C GLU A 73 4.94 6.95 3.85
N ASN A 74 4.53 5.84 3.24
CA ASN A 74 3.46 5.00 3.71
C ASN A 74 3.82 3.55 3.42
N ASP A 75 3.61 2.68 4.41
CA ASP A 75 3.71 1.24 4.17
C ASP A 75 2.31 0.67 3.92
N ILE A 76 2.14 0.04 2.76
CA ILE A 76 0.91 -0.62 2.36
C ILE A 76 1.13 -2.13 2.33
N TYR A 77 0.16 -2.88 2.82
CA TYR A 77 0.18 -4.33 2.88
C TYR A 77 -1.13 -4.87 2.35
N ILE A 78 -1.07 -5.96 1.58
CA ILE A 78 -2.24 -6.76 1.23
C ILE A 78 -2.02 -8.18 1.74
N PHE A 79 -2.99 -8.69 2.49
CA PHE A 79 -3.04 -10.06 2.97
C PHE A 79 -4.19 -10.81 2.30
N TRP A 80 -3.95 -12.03 1.85
CA TRP A 80 -4.99 -12.86 1.24
C TRP A 80 -4.70 -14.34 1.45
N THR A 81 -5.68 -15.17 1.11
CA THR A 81 -5.52 -16.62 1.05
C THR A 81 -5.89 -17.08 -0.35
N ASP A 82 -5.00 -17.83 -0.99
CA ASP A 82 -5.25 -18.50 -2.27
C ASP A 82 -4.83 -19.96 -2.17
N LYS A 83 -5.67 -20.88 -2.68
CA LYS A 83 -5.43 -22.34 -2.68
C LYS A 83 -4.93 -22.88 -1.32
N ASN A 84 -5.62 -22.52 -0.24
CA ASN A 84 -5.31 -22.88 1.15
C ASN A 84 -3.97 -22.37 1.72
N LYS A 85 -3.29 -21.45 1.02
CA LYS A 85 -2.07 -20.79 1.49
C LYS A 85 -2.35 -19.32 1.72
N SER A 86 -1.77 -18.77 2.78
CA SER A 86 -1.92 -17.36 3.12
C SER A 86 -0.68 -16.59 2.70
N TYR A 87 -0.88 -15.36 2.25
CA TYR A 87 0.18 -14.52 1.75
C TYR A 87 0.07 -13.11 2.28
N VAL A 88 1.19 -12.41 2.28
CA VAL A 88 1.28 -10.96 2.43
C VAL A 88 2.21 -10.39 1.35
N GLN A 89 1.86 -9.22 0.84
CA GLN A 89 2.74 -8.43 -0.01
C GLN A 89 2.81 -7.01 0.52
N LYS A 90 4.04 -6.49 0.64
CA LYS A 90 4.31 -5.11 0.99
C LYS A 90 4.39 -4.26 -0.28
N PHE A 91 3.98 -3.02 -0.16
CA PHE A 91 4.13 -1.96 -1.14
C PHE A 91 4.56 -0.70 -0.39
N ASP A 92 5.37 0.12 -1.03
CA ASP A 92 5.52 1.52 -0.66
C ASP A 92 5.18 2.39 -1.86
N ASN A 93 5.29 3.72 -1.72
CA ASN A 93 5.07 4.69 -2.79
C ASN A 93 6.02 4.53 -3.99
N CYS A 94 6.93 3.56 -3.97
CA CYS A 94 7.95 3.36 -4.99
C CYS A 94 7.90 2.03 -5.71
N SER A 95 7.52 0.96 -5.04
CA SER A 95 7.50 -0.36 -5.64
C SER A 95 6.71 -1.35 -4.82
N GLU A 96 6.34 -2.42 -5.51
CA GLU A 96 5.95 -3.68 -4.88
C GLU A 96 7.16 -4.39 -4.29
N PHE A 97 6.92 -5.16 -3.25
CA PHE A 97 7.86 -6.15 -2.73
C PHE A 97 7.43 -7.54 -3.20
N ASN A 98 8.29 -8.53 -2.99
CA ASN A 98 7.94 -9.93 -3.17
C ASN A 98 6.70 -10.33 -2.35
N THR A 99 5.98 -11.34 -2.85
CA THR A 99 4.93 -12.02 -2.08
C THR A 99 5.57 -12.99 -1.10
N VAL A 100 5.12 -12.95 0.15
CA VAL A 100 5.62 -13.79 1.24
C VAL A 100 4.51 -14.70 1.74
N GLU A 101 4.74 -16.01 1.73
CA GLU A 101 3.82 -17.00 2.34
C GLU A 101 3.91 -16.91 3.87
N ILE A 102 2.73 -16.89 4.52
CA ILE A 102 2.55 -16.87 5.98
C ILE A 102 1.76 -18.12 6.41
N PHE A 103 2.15 -18.71 7.54
CA PHE A 103 1.63 -20.02 7.96
C PHE A 103 0.69 -19.95 9.17
N ASP A 104 0.93 -19.01 10.09
CA ASP A 104 0.25 -18.98 11.40
C ASP A 104 -1.06 -18.18 11.39
N PHE A 105 -1.49 -17.69 10.22
CA PHE A 105 -2.69 -16.87 10.09
C PHE A 105 -3.39 -17.07 8.75
N LYS A 106 -4.72 -17.09 8.79
CA LYS A 106 -5.60 -17.19 7.61
C LYS A 106 -6.45 -15.93 7.49
N PRO A 107 -6.00 -14.93 6.71
CA PRO A 107 -6.69 -13.65 6.59
C PRO A 107 -8.16 -13.78 6.21
N THR A 108 -8.46 -14.61 5.20
CA THR A 108 -9.83 -14.76 4.67
C THR A 108 -10.76 -15.47 5.64
N GLU A 109 -10.24 -16.42 6.41
CA GLU A 109 -10.99 -17.11 7.47
C GLU A 109 -11.31 -16.14 8.62
N PHE A 110 -10.34 -15.31 9.02
CA PHE A 110 -10.57 -14.28 10.04
C PHE A 110 -11.66 -13.29 9.60
N LEU A 111 -11.60 -12.78 8.38
CA LEU A 111 -12.62 -11.89 7.83
C LEU A 111 -14.00 -12.54 7.86
N LYS A 112 -14.12 -13.74 7.29
CA LYS A 112 -15.40 -14.46 7.20
C LYS A 112 -16.02 -14.69 8.58
N ASN A 113 -15.19 -15.05 9.58
CA ASN A 113 -15.66 -15.39 10.91
C ASN A 113 -16.00 -14.18 11.79
N ASN A 114 -15.58 -12.97 11.42
CA ASN A 114 -15.80 -11.75 12.21
C ASN A 114 -16.42 -10.60 11.39
N SER A 115 -17.02 -10.89 10.22
CA SER A 115 -17.45 -9.85 9.26
C SER A 115 -18.49 -8.90 9.87
N SER A 116 -19.42 -9.40 10.68
CA SER A 116 -20.45 -8.58 11.32
C SER A 116 -19.85 -7.55 12.27
N GLU A 117 -18.95 -7.99 13.15
CA GLU A 117 -18.24 -7.12 14.09
C GLU A 117 -17.35 -6.14 13.35
N LEU A 118 -16.54 -6.62 12.41
CA LEU A 118 -15.63 -5.78 11.64
C LEU A 118 -16.35 -4.69 10.84
N GLN A 119 -17.59 -4.92 10.37
CA GLN A 119 -18.39 -3.89 9.71
C GLN A 119 -18.93 -2.84 10.68
N THR A 120 -19.37 -3.26 11.87
CA THR A 120 -20.17 -2.43 12.78
C THR A 120 -19.37 -1.75 13.89
N GLU A 121 -18.26 -2.35 14.32
CA GLU A 121 -17.40 -1.81 15.36
C GLU A 121 -16.74 -0.51 14.89
N ASN A 122 -16.65 0.46 15.80
CA ASN A 122 -15.93 1.70 15.58
C ASN A 122 -15.09 2.01 16.80
N ILE A 123 -13.86 2.47 16.56
CA ILE A 123 -12.96 2.91 17.61
C ILE A 123 -13.42 4.29 18.07
N LYS A 124 -13.58 4.43 19.37
CA LYS A 124 -13.97 5.69 19.98
C LYS A 124 -12.73 6.53 20.26
N ARG A 125 -12.87 7.86 20.15
CA ARG A 125 -11.78 8.79 20.46
C ARG A 125 -11.28 8.66 21.89
N TYR A 126 -10.02 9.03 22.12
CA TYR A 126 -9.45 9.19 23.45
C TYR A 126 -10.31 10.17 24.26
N GLN A 127 -10.94 9.66 25.32
CA GLN A 127 -11.88 10.42 26.13
C GLN A 127 -11.43 10.45 27.58
N ILE A 128 -11.18 11.65 28.12
CA ILE A 128 -10.70 11.86 29.49
C ILE A 128 -11.88 11.85 30.47
N ASP A 129 -12.97 12.52 30.10
CA ASP A 129 -14.21 12.58 30.86
C ASP A 129 -15.41 12.67 29.90
N LYS A 130 -16.62 12.94 30.42
CA LYS A 130 -17.84 12.97 29.62
C LYS A 130 -17.75 13.89 28.39
N ASP A 131 -17.10 15.05 28.51
CA ASP A 131 -17.11 16.10 27.49
C ASP A 131 -15.70 16.47 27.00
N THR A 132 -14.65 15.95 27.65
CA THR A 132 -13.24 16.21 27.29
C THR A 132 -12.63 15.07 26.48
N TYR A 133 -12.06 15.42 25.32
CA TYR A 133 -11.34 14.50 24.44
C TYR A 133 -9.88 14.92 24.30
N SER A 134 -9.00 13.95 24.13
CA SER A 134 -7.58 14.18 23.87
C SER A 134 -7.22 13.85 22.43
N THR A 135 -6.26 14.55 21.86
CA THR A 135 -5.68 14.26 20.54
C THR A 135 -4.24 14.72 20.52
N VAL A 136 -3.45 14.20 19.59
CA VAL A 136 -2.04 14.55 19.40
C VAL A 136 -1.79 14.96 17.95
N SER A 137 -0.90 15.93 17.74
CA SER A 137 -0.62 16.48 16.41
C SER A 137 0.16 15.54 15.49
N HIS A 138 0.88 14.57 16.04
CA HIS A 138 1.77 13.66 15.32
C HIS A 138 1.34 12.20 15.54
N SER A 139 0.08 11.89 15.28
CA SER A 139 -0.40 10.52 15.44
C SER A 139 -0.16 9.65 14.21
N CYS A 140 -0.22 8.35 14.43
CA CYS A 140 -0.22 7.36 13.36
C CYS A 140 -1.62 6.77 13.16
N PHE A 141 -1.92 6.42 11.94
CA PHE A 141 -3.22 5.94 11.52
C PHE A 141 -3.10 4.55 10.88
N ARG A 142 -4.21 3.84 10.91
CA ARG A 142 -4.40 2.54 10.27
C ARG A 142 -5.61 2.65 9.37
N ASN A 143 -5.39 2.49 8.07
CA ASN A 143 -6.45 2.52 7.06
C ASN A 143 -6.58 1.13 6.46
N TYR A 144 -7.73 0.52 6.68
CA TYR A 144 -8.07 -0.80 6.22
C TYR A 144 -9.06 -0.75 5.07
N THR A 145 -8.84 -1.60 4.08
CA THR A 145 -9.84 -2.00 3.09
C THR A 145 -10.07 -3.49 3.25
N LEU A 146 -11.26 -3.88 3.71
CA LEU A 146 -11.60 -5.27 4.01
C LEU A 146 -12.57 -5.78 2.94
N ASN A 147 -12.22 -6.88 2.27
CA ASN A 147 -13.08 -7.54 1.30
C ASN A 147 -13.23 -9.02 1.68
N ASP A 148 -14.41 -9.41 2.16
CA ASP A 148 -14.73 -10.79 2.55
C ASP A 148 -15.32 -11.65 1.42
N GLY A 149 -15.35 -11.11 0.19
CA GLY A 149 -15.94 -11.72 -1.00
C GLY A 149 -17.43 -11.47 -1.17
N LYS A 150 -18.11 -10.93 -0.16
CA LYS A 150 -19.51 -10.49 -0.23
C LYS A 150 -19.63 -8.97 -0.15
N THR A 151 -18.81 -8.36 0.69
CA THR A 151 -18.85 -6.92 0.95
C THR A 151 -17.42 -6.39 1.07
N LYS A 152 -17.21 -5.22 0.46
CA LYS A 152 -15.99 -4.41 0.59
C LYS A 152 -16.34 -3.20 1.44
N TYR A 153 -15.55 -2.93 2.47
CA TYR A 153 -15.73 -1.76 3.35
C TYR A 153 -14.40 -1.31 3.95
N GLU A 154 -14.40 -0.07 4.44
CA GLU A 154 -13.21 0.58 4.96
C GLU A 154 -13.30 0.83 6.47
N LYS A 155 -12.14 0.80 7.14
CA LYS A 155 -12.00 1.18 8.54
C LYS A 155 -10.77 2.04 8.70
N GLU A 156 -10.91 3.14 9.42
CA GLU A 156 -9.81 4.02 9.79
C GLU A 156 -9.82 4.25 11.29
N PHE A 157 -8.64 4.29 11.89
CA PHE A 157 -8.48 4.73 13.27
C PHE A 157 -7.11 5.30 13.56
N ASP A 158 -7.09 6.16 14.58
CA ASP A 158 -5.90 6.73 15.18
C ASP A 158 -5.36 5.76 16.25
N ILE A 159 -4.07 5.43 16.22
CA ILE A 159 -3.46 4.56 17.24
C ILE A 159 -3.48 5.19 18.64
N TYR A 160 -3.51 6.52 18.72
CA TYR A 160 -3.55 7.25 19.99
C TYR A 160 -4.82 6.92 20.79
N ASP A 161 -5.94 6.68 20.09
CA ASP A 161 -7.22 6.30 20.69
C ASP A 161 -7.18 4.94 21.41
N LEU A 162 -6.11 4.15 21.20
CA LEU A 162 -5.87 2.87 21.83
C LEU A 162 -4.97 2.96 23.07
N THR A 163 -4.50 4.16 23.42
CA THR A 163 -3.56 4.40 24.52
C THR A 163 -4.24 4.94 25.78
N GLY A 164 -3.47 5.10 26.86
CA GLY A 164 -3.94 5.74 28.10
C GLY A 164 -4.80 4.85 28.98
N GLU A 165 -4.29 3.69 29.42
CA GLU A 165 -5.08 2.71 30.22
C GLU A 165 -5.81 3.30 31.43
N LYS A 166 -5.21 4.29 32.09
CA LYS A 166 -5.79 4.94 33.29
C LYS A 166 -6.64 6.16 32.98
N ASP A 167 -6.38 6.80 31.84
CA ASP A 167 -6.86 8.16 31.56
C ASP A 167 -7.88 8.20 30.42
N ASN A 168 -7.88 7.21 29.52
CA ASN A 168 -8.81 7.08 28.41
C ASN A 168 -9.96 6.15 28.80
N LEU A 169 -11.15 6.72 29.00
CA LEU A 169 -12.38 5.99 29.32
C LEU A 169 -12.74 4.93 28.27
N ASN A 170 -12.28 5.08 27.03
CA ASN A 170 -12.53 4.15 25.94
C ASN A 170 -11.42 3.09 25.77
N PHE A 171 -10.31 3.15 26.53
CA PHE A 171 -9.14 2.29 26.34
C PHE A 171 -9.50 0.80 26.28
N ARG A 172 -10.22 0.30 27.29
CA ARG A 172 -10.58 -1.12 27.40
C ARG A 172 -11.59 -1.53 26.34
N ALA A 173 -12.57 -0.68 26.05
CA ALA A 173 -13.58 -0.96 25.04
C ALA A 173 -12.93 -1.06 23.64
N ASN A 174 -12.11 -0.08 23.28
CA ASN A 174 -11.39 -0.05 22.01
C ASN A 174 -10.45 -1.24 21.85
N ASN A 175 -9.64 -1.54 22.87
CA ASN A 175 -8.63 -2.61 22.80
C ASN A 175 -9.21 -4.03 22.70
N ASN A 176 -10.51 -4.19 22.95
CA ASN A 176 -11.21 -5.47 22.84
C ASN A 176 -11.90 -5.69 21.49
N LEU A 177 -12.01 -4.65 20.65
CA LEU A 177 -12.64 -4.72 19.32
C LEU A 177 -11.92 -5.73 18.41
N LYS A 178 -12.66 -6.37 17.50
CA LYS A 178 -12.14 -7.32 16.52
C LYS A 178 -11.16 -6.69 15.54
N ILE A 179 -11.41 -5.44 15.13
CA ILE A 179 -10.45 -4.71 14.28
C ILE A 179 -9.09 -4.52 14.96
N ILE A 180 -9.06 -4.36 16.29
CA ILE A 180 -7.81 -4.24 17.04
C ILE A 180 -7.14 -5.60 17.25
N GLN A 181 -7.91 -6.67 17.42
CA GLN A 181 -7.35 -8.03 17.42
C GLN A 181 -6.73 -8.37 16.06
N LEU A 182 -7.34 -7.92 14.96
CA LEU A 182 -6.78 -8.04 13.62
C LEU A 182 -5.47 -7.25 13.49
N ASP A 183 -5.47 -5.95 13.84
CA ASP A 183 -4.29 -5.08 13.77
C ASP A 183 -3.09 -5.68 14.51
N LYS A 184 -3.27 -6.11 15.76
CA LYS A 184 -2.21 -6.77 16.55
C LYS A 184 -1.62 -8.00 15.84
N LYS A 185 -2.48 -8.86 15.26
CA LYS A 185 -2.02 -10.05 14.52
C LYS A 185 -1.23 -9.69 13.27
N LEU A 186 -1.70 -8.71 12.50
CA LEU A 186 -1.00 -8.28 11.29
C LEU A 186 0.31 -7.59 11.63
N ASP A 187 0.35 -6.78 12.69
CA ASP A 187 1.55 -6.09 13.16
C ASP A 187 2.62 -7.07 13.66
N ASP A 188 2.22 -8.14 14.38
CA ASP A 188 3.12 -9.22 14.76
C ASP A 188 3.72 -9.93 13.54
N ILE A 189 2.89 -10.24 12.54
CA ILE A 189 3.33 -10.87 11.29
C ILE A 189 4.31 -9.97 10.55
N ILE A 190 3.95 -8.70 10.32
CA ILE A 190 4.79 -7.72 9.63
C ILE A 190 6.12 -7.57 10.36
N SER A 191 6.10 -7.36 11.67
CA SER A 191 7.31 -7.15 12.48
C SER A 191 8.25 -8.35 12.42
N LYS A 192 7.70 -9.57 12.46
CA LYS A 192 8.49 -10.80 12.29
C LYS A 192 9.14 -10.87 10.91
N LEU A 193 8.37 -10.62 9.85
CA LEU A 193 8.87 -10.68 8.48
C LEU A 193 9.93 -9.61 8.18
N GLU A 194 9.76 -8.40 8.73
CA GLU A 194 10.74 -7.31 8.64
C GLU A 194 12.03 -7.68 9.38
N LYS A 195 11.94 -8.22 10.61
CA LYS A 195 13.11 -8.67 11.37
C LYS A 195 13.88 -9.79 10.66
N GLU A 196 13.16 -10.66 9.95
CA GLU A 196 13.72 -11.74 9.15
C GLU A 196 14.17 -11.27 7.73
N ASN A 197 14.00 -9.98 7.40
CA ASN A 197 14.28 -9.40 6.08
C ASN A 197 13.59 -10.14 4.91
N ARG A 198 12.36 -10.61 5.13
CA ARG A 198 11.63 -11.41 4.12
C ARG A 198 10.95 -10.56 3.04
N PHE A 199 10.82 -9.26 3.26
CA PHE A 199 10.35 -8.32 2.26
C PHE A 199 11.52 -7.82 1.40
N GLU A 200 11.59 -8.35 0.18
CA GLU A 200 12.57 -7.97 -0.83
C GLU A 200 11.91 -7.09 -1.89
N ARG A 201 12.48 -5.91 -2.11
CA ARG A 201 11.96 -4.94 -3.08
C ARG A 201 12.02 -5.51 -4.51
N ASN A 202 10.91 -5.44 -5.24
CA ASN A 202 10.89 -5.81 -6.65
C ASN A 202 11.50 -4.68 -7.50
N LYS A 203 12.74 -4.89 -7.96
CA LYS A 203 13.46 -3.90 -8.78
C LYS A 203 12.79 -3.59 -10.11
N LYS A 204 11.93 -4.46 -10.64
CA LYS A 204 11.26 -4.25 -11.94
C LYS A 204 10.09 -3.26 -11.87
N THR A 205 9.47 -3.15 -10.70
CA THR A 205 8.32 -2.26 -10.47
C THR A 205 8.72 -0.96 -9.79
N CYS A 206 10.00 -0.86 -9.42
CA CYS A 206 10.56 0.30 -8.76
C CYS A 206 10.93 1.42 -9.75
N TYR A 207 10.76 2.70 -9.37
CA TYR A 207 11.08 3.90 -10.17
C TYR A 207 12.27 3.65 -11.13
N ASN A 208 11.95 3.50 -12.42
CA ASN A 208 12.80 3.14 -13.57
C ASN A 208 13.12 1.65 -13.81
N ASN A 209 12.36 1.04 -14.73
CA ASN A 209 12.94 0.25 -15.82
C ASN A 209 13.14 1.18 -17.03
N VAL A 210 14.21 1.98 -17.04
CA VAL A 210 14.69 2.64 -18.28
C VAL A 210 16.20 2.51 -18.38
N TYR A 211 16.76 1.32 -18.16
CA TYR A 211 18.04 0.92 -18.73
C TYR A 211 18.07 -0.60 -18.85
N SER A 212 17.33 -1.13 -19.82
CA SER A 212 17.63 -2.45 -20.38
C SER A 212 18.44 -2.26 -21.64
N SER A 213 19.77 -2.40 -21.48
CA SER A 213 20.83 -2.72 -22.47
C SER A 213 21.01 -1.82 -23.69
#